data_AF-A0A1W9M214-F1
#
_entry.id   AF-A0A1W9M214-F1
#
_cell.length_a   1.000
_cell.length_b   1.000
_cell.length_c   1.000
_cell.angle_alpha   90.00
_cell.angle_beta   90.00
_cell.angle_gamma   90.00
#
_symmetry.space_group_name_H-M   'P 1'
#
loop_
_entity.id
_entity.type
_entity.pdbx_description
1 polymer ?
#
loop_
_entity_poly.entity_id
_entity_poly.type
_entity_poly.pdbx_seq_one_letter_code
_entity_poly.pdbx_strand_id
1 'polypeptide(L)' 'MSIDEKLINRGFDLYRQMKDKEWGFIDCISIIVAVDMGVKKIFSTDHHFEQAGFTILLKRNA' A
#
# COMPACT_ATOMS: atom_id res chain seq x y z
N MET A 1 5.45 8.61 14.14
CA MET A 1 4.40 7.91 13.40
C MET A 1 4.05 6.68 14.19
N SER A 2 2.93 6.68 14.92
CA SER A 2 2.45 5.52 15.67
C SER A 2 1.42 4.78 14.83
N ILE A 3 1.50 3.46 14.79
CA ILE A 3 0.43 2.63 14.23
C ILE A 3 -0.65 2.55 15.30
N ASP A 4 -1.85 3.04 14.98
CA ASP A 4 -3.00 2.96 15.87
C ASP A 4 -4.02 1.91 15.41
N GLU A 5 -4.98 1.59 16.28
CA GLU A 5 -5.99 0.58 16.02
C GLU A 5 -6.86 0.91 14.80
N LYS A 6 -7.10 2.20 14.52
CA LYS A 6 -7.90 2.62 13.36
C LYS A 6 -7.16 2.31 12.06
N LEU A 7 -5.86 2.59 12.02
CA LEU A 7 -5.01 2.27 10.88
C LEU A 7 -4.91 0.76 10.66
N ILE A 8 -4.77 -0.01 11.74
CA ILE A 8 -4.75 -1.49 11.69
C ILE A 8 -6.07 -2.01 11.12
N ASN A 9 -7.21 -1.55 11.62
CA ASN A 9 -8.53 -2.01 11.17
C ASN A 9 -8.76 -1.68 9.69
N ARG A 10 -8.45 -0.45 9.25
CA ARG A 10 -8.54 -0.08 7.83
C ARG A 10 -7.60 -0.92 6.96
N GLY A 11 -6.38 -1.16 7.43
CA GLY A 11 -5.43 -2.05 6.76
C GLY A 11 -5.97 -3.47 6.62
N PHE A 12 -6.67 -3.95 7.64
CA PHE A 12 -7.24 -5.29 7.66
C PHE A 12 -8.44 -5.40 6.73
N ASP A 13 -9.27 -4.36 6.69
CA ASP A 13 -10.40 -4.27 5.75
C ASP A 13 -9.91 -4.26 4.29
N LEU A 14 -8.82 -3.54 4.00
CA LEU A 14 -8.20 -3.54 2.67
C LEU A 14 -7.62 -4.92 2.34
N TYR A 15 -6.86 -5.51 3.28
CA TYR A 15 -6.28 -6.85 3.14
C TYR A 15 -7.35 -7.92 2.85
N ARG A 16 -8.52 -7.84 3.50
CA ARG A 16 -9.64 -8.76 3.25
C ARG A 16 -10.31 -8.58 1.89
N GLN A 17 -10.26 -7.38 1.32
CA GLN A 17 -10.85 -7.08 0.01
C GLN A 17 -9.97 -7.57 -1.15
N MET A 18 -8.66 -7.69 -0.91
CA MET A 18 -7.73 -8.22 -1.89
C MET A 18 -7.94 -9.72 -2.02
N LYS A 19 -8.61 -10.12 -3.10
CA LYS A 19 -8.84 -11.54 -3.45
C LYS A 19 -7.54 -12.24 -3.84
N ASP A 20 -6.56 -11.47 -4.30
CA ASP A 20 -5.23 -11.93 -4.61
C ASP A 20 -4.39 -11.96 -3.32
N LYS A 21 -3.90 -13.15 -2.92
CA LYS A 21 -3.19 -13.35 -1.65
C LYS A 21 -1.74 -12.85 -1.68
N GLU A 22 -1.33 -12.26 -2.80
CA GLU A 22 0.00 -11.69 -2.98
C GLU A 22 0.20 -10.42 -2.12
N TRP A 23 -0.88 -9.68 -1.83
CA TRP A 23 -0.79 -8.44 -1.05
C TRP A 23 -0.46 -8.75 0.42
N GLY A 24 0.60 -8.16 0.95
CA GLY A 24 0.90 -8.21 2.37
C GLY A 24 0.00 -7.28 3.19
N PHE A 25 -0.22 -7.63 4.45
CA PHE A 25 -0.93 -6.74 5.39
C PHE A 25 -0.17 -5.41 5.59
N ILE A 26 1.16 -5.46 5.61
CA ILE A 26 2.01 -4.28 5.73
C ILE A 26 1.89 -3.38 4.48
N ASP A 27 1.72 -3.96 3.30
CA ASP A 27 1.52 -3.20 2.05
C ASP A 27 0.19 -2.45 2.12
N CYS A 28 -0.87 -3.10 2.60
CA CYS A 28 -2.18 -2.47 2.80
C CYS A 28 -2.11 -1.29 3.77
N ILE A 29 -1.39 -1.43 4.89
CA ILE A 29 -1.17 -0.31 5.83
C ILE A 29 -0.41 0.82 5.14
N SER A 30 0.67 0.50 4.42
CA SER A 30 1.52 1.48 3.75
C SER A 30 0.76 2.26 2.67
N ILE A 31 -0.13 1.57 1.93
CA ILE A 31 -1.05 2.18 0.95
C ILE A 31 -1.98 3.16 1.63
N ILE A 32 -2.60 2.79 2.75
CA ILE A 32 -3.53 3.67 3.48
C ILE A 32 -2.81 4.92 3.98
N VAL A 33 -1.61 4.76 4.55
CA VAL A 33 -0.79 5.90 5.00
C VAL A 33 -0.46 6.82 3.81
N ALA A 34 -0.07 6.25 2.67
CA ALA A 34 0.25 7.04 1.48
C ALA A 34 -0.98 7.81 0.95
N VAL A 35 -2.16 7.20 0.95
CA VAL A 35 -3.43 7.87 0.60
C VAL A 35 -3.72 9.01 1.56
N ASP A 36 -3.68 8.76 2.87
CA ASP A 36 -3.97 9.74 3.91
C ASP A 36 -2.99 10.94 3.85
N MET A 37 -1.75 10.69 3.46
CA MET A 37 -0.71 11.72 3.29
C MET A 37 -0.76 12.41 1.92
N GLY A 38 -1.66 12.03 1.02
CA GLY A 38 -1.76 12.58 -0.34
C GLY A 38 -0.54 12.25 -1.22
N VAL A 39 0.21 11.22 -0.87
CA VAL A 39 1.37 10.75 -1.64
C VAL A 39 0.86 10.01 -2.89
N LYS A 40 1.34 10.40 -4.07
CA LYS A 40 0.97 9.75 -5.35
C LYS A 40 2.12 8.99 -6.00
N LYS A 41 3.34 9.24 -5.54
CA LYS A 41 4.58 8.69 -6.09
C LYS A 41 5.29 7.89 -5.01
N ILE A 42 5.55 6.62 -5.26
CA ILE A 42 6.15 5.70 -4.30
C ILE A 42 7.53 5.29 -4.81
N PHE A 43 8.52 5.35 -3.93
CA PHE A 43 9.87 4.87 -4.20
C PHE A 43 10.04 3.45 -3.68
N SER A 44 9.49 2.49 -4.43
CA SER A 44 9.56 1.05 -4.16
C SER A 44 9.60 0.30 -5.50
N THR A 45 10.08 -0.94 -5.52
CA THR A 45 9.92 -1.84 -6.69
C THR A 45 8.69 -2.74 -6.56
N ASP A 46 7.89 -2.56 -5.52
CA ASP A 46 6.72 -3.39 -5.27
C ASP A 46 5.53 -2.97 -6.15
N HIS A 47 5.12 -3.90 -7.01
CA HIS A 47 4.02 -3.75 -7.95
C HIS A 47 2.64 -3.62 -7.29
N HIS A 48 2.46 -4.03 -6.02
CA HIS A 48 1.17 -3.87 -5.32
C HIS A 48 0.77 -2.39 -5.22
N PHE A 49 1.74 -1.50 -5.09
CA PHE A 49 1.49 -0.06 -5.11
C PHE A 49 1.08 0.44 -6.50
N GLU A 50 1.57 -0.15 -7.59
CA GLU A 50 1.06 0.17 -8.93
C GLU A 50 -0.40 -0.27 -9.10
N GLN A 51 -0.73 -1.47 -8.63
CA GLN A 51 -2.11 -2.00 -8.64
C GLN A 51 -3.06 -1.14 -7.79
N ALA A 52 -2.56 -0.58 -6.68
CA ALA A 52 -3.30 0.38 -5.85
C ALA A 52 -3.41 1.80 -6.47
N GLY A 53 -2.84 2.03 -7.65
CA GLY A 53 -2.96 3.27 -8.41
C GLY A 53 -1.85 4.30 -8.16
N PHE A 54 -0.76 3.93 -7.48
CA PHE A 54 0.39 4.82 -7.29
C PHE A 54 1.33 4.82 -8.48
N THR A 55 2.06 5.92 -8.67
CA THR A 55 3.17 5.98 -9.62
C THR A 55 4.45 5.47 -8.96
N ILE A 56 5.02 4.38 -9.48
CA ILE A 56 6.31 3.91 -9.00
C ILE A 56 7.46 4.67 -9.64
N LEU A 57 8.37 5.15 -8.77
CA LEU A 57 9.57 5.88 -9.16
C LEU A 57 10.76 4.97 -9.44
N LEU A 58 10.84 3.84 -8.73
CA LEU A 58 11.93 2.88 -8.89
C LEU A 58 11.48 1.76 -9.83
N LYS A 59 11.52 2.03 -11.13
CA LYS A 59 11.26 1.00 -12.14
C LYS A 59 12.45 0.05 -12.21
N ARG A 60 12.20 -1.26 -12.13
CA ARG A 60 13.23 -2.23 -12.50
C ARG A 60 13.53 -2.05 -13.99
N ASN A 61 14.80 -1.84 -14.32
CA ASN A 61 15.25 -1.97 -15.70
C ASN A 61 14.98 -3.42 -16.12
N ALA A 62 14.23 -3.58 -17.21
CA ALA A 62 13.93 -4.88 -17.81
C ALA A 62 15.21 -5.61 -18.22
#